data_AF-A0A1G2DHN5-F1
#
_entry.id   AF-A0A1G2DHN5-F1
#
_cell.length_a   1.000
_cell.length_b   1.000
_cell.length_c   1.000
_cell.angle_alpha   90.00
_cell.angle_beta   90.00
_cell.angle_gamma   90.00
#
_symmetry.space_group_name_H-M   'P 1'
#
loop_
_entity.id
_entity.type
_entity.pdbx_description
1 polymer ?
#
loop_
_entity_poly.entity_id
_entity_poly.type
_entity_poly.pdbx_seq_one_letter_code
_entity_poly.pdbx_strand_id
1 'polypeptide(L)'
;MEECLRHLDSRLASRAPKGTKGAALVRKPVADFCGISVKTVSRWLRTGSLPVGEPLIKLMCYLDMVDYRVIELEKMPKVRRNFAELVGYGLLPIEQAAEFLGYSSTSTLYQVLQGHYDASKDKEQKMWDAWKERKEELQQKKEESQELYRLDIPHKVHPKAEVSKASERPMSASRKTAAVSIMEGLLALLEEGSFDNLSDSDLANLKQSANTVLRLSAHLSALSSRFIMSEQRKGAVSNEDKRYARS
;
A
#
# COMPACT_ATOMS: atom_id res chain seq x y z
N MET A 1 -9.67 -0.61 1.40
CA MET A 1 -9.95 0.22 0.20
C MET A 1 -10.79 1.47 0.47
N GLU A 2 -11.92 1.40 1.17
CA GLU A 2 -12.79 2.57 1.40
C GLU A 2 -12.07 3.73 2.10
N GLU A 3 -11.18 3.42 3.05
CA GLU A 3 -10.34 4.42 3.71
C GLU A 3 -9.36 5.08 2.73
N CYS A 4 -8.68 4.30 1.88
CA CYS A 4 -7.80 4.81 0.84
C CYS A 4 -8.54 5.78 -0.09
N LEU A 5 -9.75 5.41 -0.51
CA LEU A 5 -10.57 6.23 -1.41
C LEU A 5 -11.06 7.52 -0.75
N ARG A 6 -11.46 7.46 0.52
CA ARG A 6 -11.83 8.66 1.30
C ARG A 6 -10.65 9.61 1.48
N HIS A 7 -9.47 9.08 1.80
CA HIS A 7 -8.27 9.87 1.93
C HIS A 7 -7.83 10.47 0.58
N LEU A 8 -8.00 9.73 -0.52
CA LEU A 8 -7.81 10.25 -1.88
C LEU A 8 -8.78 11.40 -2.18
N ASP A 9 -10.09 11.30 -1.87
CA ASP A 9 -11.03 12.43 -2.05
C ASP A 9 -10.57 13.65 -1.26
N SER A 10 -10.19 13.48 0.01
CA SER A 10 -9.70 14.57 0.85
C SER A 10 -8.46 15.24 0.25
N ARG A 11 -7.52 14.47 -0.29
CA ARG A 11 -6.31 15.00 -0.92
C ARG A 11 -6.63 15.74 -2.22
N LEU A 12 -7.46 15.16 -3.07
CA LEU A 12 -7.86 15.80 -4.33
C LEU A 12 -8.65 17.10 -4.07
N ALA A 13 -9.54 17.08 -3.06
CA ALA A 13 -10.30 18.26 -2.65
C ALA A 13 -9.42 19.40 -2.10
N SER A 14 -8.31 19.08 -1.43
CA SER A 14 -7.34 20.09 -0.99
C SER A 14 -6.60 20.79 -2.15
N ARG A 15 -6.45 20.12 -3.30
CA ARG A 15 -5.83 20.71 -4.51
C ARG A 15 -6.83 21.49 -5.35
N ALA A 16 -8.05 20.98 -5.47
CA ALA A 16 -9.11 21.62 -6.22
C ALA A 16 -10.47 21.36 -5.53
N PRO A 17 -11.10 22.38 -4.92
CA PRO A 17 -12.40 22.25 -4.28
C PRO A 17 -13.48 21.74 -5.24
N LYS A 18 -14.50 21.09 -4.68
CA LYS A 18 -15.64 20.54 -5.42
C LYS A 18 -16.34 21.66 -6.22
N GLY A 19 -16.67 21.39 -7.48
CA GLY A 19 -17.34 22.34 -8.37
C GLY A 19 -16.43 23.26 -9.18
N THR A 20 -15.10 23.21 -8.97
CA THR A 20 -14.13 23.98 -9.77
C THR A 20 -13.76 23.23 -11.07
N LYS A 21 -13.34 23.97 -12.11
CA LYS A 21 -12.76 23.36 -13.33
C LYS A 21 -11.51 22.53 -13.02
N GLY A 22 -10.77 22.88 -11.97
CA GLY A 22 -9.60 22.14 -11.49
C GLY A 22 -9.91 20.75 -10.93
N ALA A 23 -11.11 20.52 -10.41
CA ALA A 23 -11.50 19.22 -9.83
C ALA A 23 -11.48 18.10 -10.87
N ALA A 24 -11.81 18.40 -12.13
CA ALA A 24 -11.75 17.43 -13.22
C ALA A 24 -10.30 17.09 -13.59
N LEU A 25 -9.42 18.10 -13.60
CA LEU A 25 -8.00 17.93 -13.92
C LEU A 25 -7.28 17.07 -12.88
N VAL A 26 -7.50 17.29 -11.58
CA VAL A 26 -6.83 16.51 -10.52
C VAL A 26 -7.32 15.06 -10.44
N ARG A 27 -8.52 14.78 -10.95
CA ARG A 27 -9.09 13.41 -11.03
C ARG A 27 -8.72 12.67 -12.31
N LYS A 28 -8.19 13.39 -13.31
CA LYS A 28 -7.86 12.85 -14.62
C LYS A 28 -6.85 11.69 -14.54
N PRO A 29 -5.77 11.73 -13.74
CA PRO A 29 -4.83 10.60 -13.65
C PRO A 29 -5.50 9.29 -13.21
N VAL A 30 -6.37 9.35 -12.20
CA VAL A 30 -7.14 8.18 -11.73
C VAL A 30 -8.05 7.66 -12.84
N ALA A 31 -8.73 8.58 -13.55
CA ALA A 31 -9.66 8.24 -14.61
C ALA A 31 -8.96 7.59 -15.80
N ASP A 32 -7.85 8.17 -16.23
CA ASP A 32 -7.05 7.70 -17.36
C ASP A 32 -6.40 6.34 -17.04
N PHE A 33 -5.80 6.16 -15.86
CA PHE A 33 -5.23 4.88 -15.44
C PHE A 33 -6.30 3.78 -15.40
N CYS A 34 -7.46 4.08 -14.83
CA CYS A 34 -8.55 3.10 -14.74
C CYS A 34 -9.32 2.90 -16.06
N GLY A 35 -9.03 3.70 -17.10
CA GLY A 35 -9.74 3.64 -18.39
C GLY A 35 -11.23 4.03 -18.30
N ILE A 36 -11.58 4.96 -17.40
CA ILE A 36 -12.97 5.37 -17.15
C ILE A 36 -13.14 6.89 -17.22
N SER A 37 -14.39 7.36 -17.24
CA SER A 37 -14.66 8.79 -17.21
C SER A 37 -14.35 9.45 -15.85
N VAL A 38 -13.91 10.71 -15.88
CA VAL A 38 -13.77 11.56 -14.68
C VAL A 38 -15.09 11.69 -13.91
N LYS A 39 -16.23 11.61 -14.60
CA LYS A 39 -17.57 11.59 -13.97
C LYS A 39 -17.74 10.36 -13.07
N THR A 40 -17.27 9.20 -13.53
CA THR A 40 -17.30 7.95 -12.78
C THR A 40 -16.43 8.04 -11.51
N VAL A 41 -15.19 8.53 -11.63
CA VAL A 41 -14.31 8.78 -10.48
C VAL A 41 -14.96 9.76 -9.49
N SER A 42 -15.53 10.86 -10.01
CA SER A 42 -16.20 11.86 -9.19
C SER A 42 -17.39 11.29 -8.42
N ARG A 43 -18.11 10.32 -9.01
CA ARG A 43 -19.18 9.59 -8.33
C ARG A 43 -18.61 8.77 -7.19
N TRP A 44 -17.60 7.93 -7.42
CA TRP A 44 -16.98 7.09 -6.38
C TRP A 44 -16.51 7.90 -5.18
N LEU A 45 -15.80 9.00 -5.43
CA LEU A 45 -15.29 9.88 -4.37
C LEU A 45 -16.42 10.57 -3.58
N ARG A 46 -17.54 10.89 -4.24
CA ARG A 46 -18.68 11.57 -3.60
C ARG A 46 -19.55 10.62 -2.78
N THR A 47 -19.86 9.45 -3.32
CA THR A 47 -20.78 8.49 -2.69
C THR A 47 -20.06 7.50 -1.79
N GLY A 48 -18.73 7.41 -1.87
CA GLY A 48 -17.96 6.33 -1.25
C GLY A 48 -18.19 4.97 -1.92
N SER A 49 -18.91 4.91 -3.04
CA SER A 49 -19.19 3.65 -3.72
C SER A 49 -17.93 3.13 -4.40
N LEU A 50 -17.51 1.92 -4.05
CA LEU A 50 -16.39 1.26 -4.71
C LEU A 50 -16.76 0.84 -6.15
N PRO A 51 -15.79 0.84 -7.08
CA PRO A 51 -15.95 0.16 -8.35
C PRO A 51 -16.22 -1.34 -8.19
N VAL A 52 -16.68 -1.95 -9.27
CA VAL A 52 -16.79 -3.40 -9.42
C VAL A 52 -16.06 -3.84 -10.67
N GLY A 53 -15.61 -5.10 -10.71
CA GLY A 53 -14.92 -5.69 -11.85
C GLY A 53 -13.52 -5.10 -12.09
N GLU A 54 -13.15 -4.94 -13.36
CA GLU A 54 -11.80 -4.47 -13.75
C GLU A 54 -11.45 -3.08 -13.20
N PRO A 55 -12.36 -2.08 -13.20
CA PRO A 55 -12.07 -0.80 -12.57
C PRO A 55 -11.66 -0.90 -11.09
N LEU A 56 -12.10 -1.94 -10.36
CA LEU A 56 -11.67 -2.19 -8.99
C LEU A 56 -10.22 -2.65 -8.92
N ILE A 57 -9.84 -3.58 -9.80
CA ILE A 57 -8.47 -4.09 -9.90
C ILE A 57 -7.51 -2.95 -10.27
N LYS A 58 -7.88 -2.15 -11.28
CA LYS A 58 -7.11 -0.97 -11.69
C LYS A 58 -7.01 0.06 -10.57
N LEU A 59 -8.11 0.35 -9.87
CA LEU A 59 -8.08 1.29 -8.74
C LEU A 59 -7.15 0.80 -7.62
N MET A 60 -7.15 -0.50 -7.29
CA MET A 60 -6.21 -1.05 -6.30
C MET A 60 -4.76 -0.86 -6.74
N CYS A 61 -4.43 -1.19 -7.99
CA CYS A 61 -3.08 -1.02 -8.52
C CYS A 61 -2.66 0.45 -8.58
N TYR A 62 -3.57 1.35 -8.96
CA TYR A 62 -3.33 2.79 -8.94
C TYR A 62 -3.00 3.29 -7.53
N LEU A 63 -3.79 2.87 -6.54
CA LEU A 63 -3.59 3.27 -5.14
C LEU A 63 -2.24 2.77 -4.61
N ASP A 64 -1.89 1.51 -4.88
CA ASP A 64 -0.59 0.92 -4.54
C ASP A 64 0.56 1.72 -5.19
N MET A 65 0.44 2.05 -6.47
CA MET A 65 1.41 2.84 -7.23
C MET A 65 1.61 4.27 -6.69
N VAL A 66 0.58 4.89 -6.10
CA VAL A 66 0.68 6.21 -5.45
C VAL A 66 0.89 6.11 -3.93
N ASP A 67 1.55 5.05 -3.48
CA ASP A 67 2.00 4.78 -2.12
C ASP A 67 0.89 4.64 -1.06
N TYR A 68 -0.31 4.19 -1.47
CA TYR A 68 -1.33 3.79 -0.50
C TYR A 68 -1.15 2.33 -0.12
N ARG A 69 -1.25 2.08 1.19
CA ARG A 69 -1.36 0.74 1.73
C ARG A 69 -2.74 0.14 1.43
N VAL A 70 -2.84 -0.70 0.40
CA VAL A 70 -4.10 -1.38 0.01
C VAL A 70 -4.19 -2.75 0.69
N ILE A 71 -4.91 -2.81 1.82
CA ILE A 71 -5.07 -4.03 2.64
C ILE A 71 -5.59 -5.23 1.82
N GLU A 72 -6.46 -4.98 0.85
CA GLU A 72 -6.99 -6.02 -0.05
C GLU A 72 -5.89 -6.68 -0.88
N LEU A 73 -4.88 -5.91 -1.34
CA LEU A 73 -3.72 -6.45 -2.04
C LEU A 73 -2.74 -7.15 -1.08
N GLU A 74 -2.59 -6.66 0.16
CA GLU A 74 -1.72 -7.30 1.16
C GLU A 74 -2.22 -8.67 1.60
N LYS A 75 -3.54 -8.83 1.72
CA LYS A 75 -4.17 -10.10 2.09
C LYS A 75 -4.29 -11.06 0.90
N MET A 76 -4.12 -10.56 -0.32
CA MET A 76 -4.23 -11.38 -1.51
C MET A 76 -3.02 -12.32 -1.63
N PRO A 77 -3.21 -13.62 -1.92
CA PRO A 77 -2.10 -14.53 -2.19
C PRO A 77 -1.20 -13.98 -3.30
N LYS A 78 0.12 -14.09 -3.12
CA LYS A 78 1.14 -13.49 -4.02
C LYS A 78 0.89 -13.80 -5.50
N VAL A 79 0.55 -15.04 -5.83
CA VAL A 79 0.25 -15.47 -7.21
C VAL A 79 -0.94 -14.70 -7.80
N ARG A 80 -2.02 -14.56 -7.01
CA ARG A 80 -3.22 -13.82 -7.44
C ARG A 80 -2.94 -12.33 -7.54
N ARG A 81 -2.18 -11.75 -6.60
CA ARG A 81 -1.75 -10.34 -6.66
C ARG A 81 -0.94 -10.05 -7.91
N ASN A 82 0.09 -10.85 -8.16
CA ASN A 82 0.96 -10.74 -9.33
C ASN A 82 0.17 -10.79 -10.64
N PHE A 83 -0.80 -11.71 -10.73
CA PHE A 83 -1.66 -11.80 -11.90
C PHE A 83 -2.66 -10.65 -12.01
N ALA A 84 -3.23 -10.19 -10.88
CA ALA A 84 -4.11 -9.03 -10.84
C ALA A 84 -3.38 -7.75 -11.29
N GLU A 85 -2.09 -7.62 -11.03
CA GLU A 85 -1.27 -6.51 -11.52
C GLU A 85 -1.14 -6.52 -13.05
N LEU A 86 -1.01 -7.69 -13.70
CA LEU A 86 -1.02 -7.75 -15.17
C LEU A 86 -2.30 -7.16 -15.75
N VAL A 87 -3.43 -7.44 -15.13
CA VAL A 87 -4.74 -6.87 -15.51
C VAL A 87 -4.81 -5.38 -15.15
N GLY A 88 -4.36 -5.02 -13.95
CA GLY A 88 -4.40 -3.67 -13.42
C GLY A 88 -3.59 -2.66 -14.25
N TYR A 89 -2.43 -3.08 -14.75
CA TYR A 89 -1.57 -2.27 -15.62
C TYR A 89 -1.89 -2.45 -17.12
N GLY A 90 -2.91 -3.25 -17.46
CA GLY A 90 -3.38 -3.43 -18.84
C GLY A 90 -2.46 -4.27 -19.74
N LEU A 91 -1.55 -5.06 -19.17
CA LEU A 91 -0.72 -6.01 -19.92
C LEU A 91 -1.47 -7.28 -20.32
N LEU A 92 -2.52 -7.62 -19.57
CA LEU A 92 -3.41 -8.72 -19.89
C LEU A 92 -4.86 -8.26 -19.73
N PRO A 93 -5.58 -7.98 -20.83
CA PRO A 93 -7.00 -7.66 -20.77
C PRO A 93 -7.78 -8.76 -20.05
N ILE A 94 -8.81 -8.38 -19.29
CA ILE A 94 -9.51 -9.33 -18.42
C ILE A 94 -10.22 -10.43 -19.22
N GLU A 95 -10.70 -10.15 -20.42
CA GLU A 95 -11.32 -11.12 -21.31
C GLU A 95 -10.31 -12.21 -21.70
N GLN A 96 -9.10 -11.79 -22.08
CA GLN A 96 -8.00 -12.70 -22.42
C GLN A 96 -7.52 -13.47 -21.18
N ALA A 97 -7.47 -12.82 -20.02
CA ALA A 97 -7.15 -13.47 -18.75
C ALA A 97 -8.16 -14.57 -18.38
N ALA A 98 -9.46 -14.30 -18.58
CA ALA A 98 -10.52 -15.26 -18.30
C ALA A 98 -10.45 -16.46 -19.26
N GLU A 99 -10.24 -16.20 -20.55
CA GLU A 99 -10.07 -17.24 -21.57
C GLU A 99 -8.83 -18.11 -21.28
N PHE A 100 -7.68 -17.48 -21.03
CA PHE A 100 -6.42 -18.15 -20.70
C PHE A 100 -6.54 -19.10 -19.50
N LEU A 101 -7.31 -18.70 -18.49
CA LEU A 101 -7.55 -19.50 -17.28
C LEU A 101 -8.73 -20.48 -17.42
N GLY A 102 -9.43 -20.50 -18.56
CA GLY A 102 -10.59 -21.33 -18.80
C GLY A 102 -11.78 -20.99 -17.90
N TYR A 103 -12.02 -19.72 -17.63
CA TYR A 103 -13.25 -19.24 -17.00
C TYR A 103 -14.29 -18.89 -18.07
N SER A 104 -15.53 -19.32 -17.85
CA SER A 104 -16.66 -19.02 -18.74
C SER A 104 -17.12 -17.55 -18.68
N SER A 105 -16.68 -16.80 -17.67
CA SER A 105 -17.05 -15.40 -17.47
C SER A 105 -15.94 -14.63 -16.76
N THR A 106 -15.74 -13.38 -17.18
CA THR A 106 -14.88 -12.41 -16.50
C THR A 106 -15.36 -12.13 -15.07
N SER A 107 -16.67 -12.25 -14.82
CA SER A 107 -17.24 -12.10 -13.47
C SER A 107 -16.71 -13.14 -12.51
N THR A 108 -16.57 -14.38 -12.95
CA THR A 108 -15.99 -15.47 -12.13
C THR A 108 -14.53 -15.17 -11.82
N LEU A 109 -13.76 -14.68 -12.80
CA LEU A 109 -12.38 -14.29 -12.58
C LEU A 109 -12.27 -13.14 -11.56
N TYR A 110 -13.12 -12.11 -11.63
CA TYR A 110 -13.11 -11.03 -10.64
C TYR A 110 -13.34 -11.56 -9.22
N GLN A 111 -14.29 -12.46 -9.04
CA GLN A 111 -14.59 -13.04 -7.72
C GLN A 111 -13.40 -13.86 -7.18
N VAL A 112 -12.70 -14.59 -8.06
CA VAL A 112 -11.48 -15.34 -7.71
C VAL A 112 -10.34 -14.39 -7.31
N LEU A 113 -10.11 -13.32 -8.08
CA LEU A 113 -9.07 -12.34 -7.79
C LEU A 113 -9.36 -11.55 -6.51
N GLN A 114 -10.64 -11.31 -6.20
CA GLN A 114 -11.06 -10.66 -4.95
C GLN A 114 -11.02 -11.61 -3.72
N GLY A 115 -10.75 -12.90 -3.92
CA GLY A 115 -10.69 -13.89 -2.85
C GLY A 115 -12.05 -14.40 -2.37
N HIS A 116 -13.13 -14.16 -3.13
CA HIS A 116 -14.44 -14.74 -2.85
C HIS A 116 -14.53 -16.23 -3.21
N TYR A 117 -13.70 -16.66 -4.18
CA TYR A 117 -13.53 -18.06 -4.54
C TYR A 117 -12.06 -18.41 -4.65
N ASP A 118 -11.75 -19.67 -4.41
CA ASP A 118 -10.42 -20.22 -4.65
C ASP A 118 -10.24 -20.65 -6.10
N ALA A 119 -9.04 -20.40 -6.61
CA ALA A 119 -8.60 -20.96 -7.87
C ALA A 119 -8.16 -22.42 -7.66
N SER A 120 -8.36 -23.26 -8.67
CA SER A 120 -7.73 -24.58 -8.67
C SER A 120 -6.21 -24.45 -8.80
N LYS A 121 -5.45 -25.44 -8.32
CA LYS A 121 -3.98 -25.44 -8.43
C LYS A 121 -3.48 -25.29 -9.87
N ASP A 122 -4.17 -25.89 -10.84
CA ASP A 122 -3.88 -25.71 -12.27
C ASP A 122 -4.00 -24.25 -12.71
N LYS A 123 -5.04 -23.55 -12.26
CA LYS A 123 -5.26 -22.14 -12.60
C LYS A 123 -4.29 -21.22 -11.86
N GLU A 124 -3.93 -21.52 -10.61
CA GLU A 124 -2.88 -20.79 -9.89
C GLU A 124 -1.52 -20.94 -10.58
N GLN A 125 -1.20 -22.14 -11.08
CA GLN A 125 0.02 -22.35 -11.86
C GLN A 125 0.01 -21.53 -13.15
N LYS A 126 -1.10 -21.53 -13.91
CA LYS A 126 -1.24 -20.68 -15.10
C LYS A 126 -1.09 -19.18 -14.79
N MET A 127 -1.69 -18.71 -13.69
CA MET A 127 -1.52 -17.32 -13.24
C MET A 127 -0.06 -16.99 -12.96
N TRP A 128 0.66 -17.90 -12.30
CA TRP A 128 2.08 -17.74 -12.02
C TRP A 128 2.93 -17.71 -13.29
N ASP A 129 2.67 -18.60 -14.23
CA ASP A 129 3.41 -18.69 -15.49
C ASP A 129 3.20 -17.43 -16.33
N ALA A 130 1.95 -16.97 -16.46
CA ALA A 130 1.61 -15.74 -17.18
C ALA A 130 2.32 -14.50 -16.61
N TRP A 131 2.44 -14.42 -15.28
CA TRP A 131 3.19 -13.36 -14.61
C TRP A 131 4.69 -13.48 -14.85
N LYS A 132 5.24 -14.69 -14.73
CA LYS A 132 6.68 -14.92 -14.88
C LYS A 132 7.17 -14.52 -16.28
N GLU A 133 6.37 -14.81 -17.30
CA GLU A 133 6.64 -14.41 -18.69
C GLU A 133 6.64 -12.89 -18.91
N ARG A 134 5.83 -12.15 -18.14
CA ARG A 134 5.59 -10.70 -18.33
C ARG A 134 6.14 -9.84 -17.21
N LYS A 135 6.95 -10.39 -16.29
CA LYS A 135 7.41 -9.68 -15.09
C LYS A 135 8.22 -8.42 -15.41
N GLU A 136 9.03 -8.46 -16.47
CA GLU A 136 9.90 -7.35 -16.90
C GLU A 136 9.08 -6.24 -17.54
N GLU A 137 8.16 -6.61 -18.45
CA GLU A 137 7.18 -5.69 -19.03
C GLU A 137 6.30 -5.05 -17.95
N LEU A 138 5.89 -5.82 -16.93
CA LEU A 138 5.13 -5.32 -15.79
C LEU A 138 5.93 -4.29 -15.00
N GLN A 139 7.19 -4.57 -14.72
CA GLN A 139 8.04 -3.63 -13.99
C GLN A 139 8.23 -2.32 -14.76
N GLN A 140 8.51 -2.41 -16.06
CA GLN A 140 8.60 -1.24 -16.93
C GLN A 140 7.28 -0.47 -16.95
N LYS A 141 6.14 -1.17 -17.06
CA LYS A 141 4.82 -0.53 -17.07
C LYS A 141 4.48 0.16 -15.76
N LYS A 142 4.94 -0.38 -14.64
CA LYS A 142 4.81 0.26 -13.32
C LYS A 142 5.55 1.58 -13.28
N GLU A 143 6.81 1.60 -13.73
CA GLU A 143 7.65 2.80 -13.76
C GLU A 143 7.06 3.87 -14.69
N GLU A 144 6.69 3.50 -15.92
CA GLU A 144 6.02 4.41 -16.87
C GLU A 144 4.73 5.00 -16.30
N SER A 145 3.92 4.16 -15.66
CA SER A 145 2.64 4.60 -15.07
C SER A 145 2.85 5.50 -13.87
N GLN A 146 3.90 5.24 -13.07
CA GLN A 146 4.24 6.06 -11.92
C GLN A 146 4.66 7.45 -12.36
N GLU A 147 5.39 7.60 -13.46
CA GLU A 147 5.74 8.88 -14.04
C GLU A 147 4.52 9.60 -14.65
N LEU A 148 3.73 8.88 -15.45
CA LEU A 148 2.62 9.46 -16.22
C LEU A 148 1.43 9.88 -15.34
N TYR A 149 1.12 9.10 -14.31
CA TYR A 149 -0.07 9.28 -13.48
C TYR A 149 0.26 9.72 -12.06
N ARG A 150 1.53 10.09 -11.81
CA ARG A 150 1.93 10.67 -10.54
C ARG A 150 0.99 11.80 -10.19
N LEU A 151 0.37 11.70 -9.03
CA LEU A 151 -0.10 12.90 -8.40
C LEU A 151 1.18 13.61 -7.94
N ASP A 152 1.48 14.79 -8.48
CA ASP A 152 2.42 15.71 -7.83
C ASP A 152 1.90 15.98 -6.43
N ILE A 153 2.28 15.10 -5.52
CA ILE A 153 1.97 15.12 -4.12
C ILE A 153 3.21 15.81 -3.55
N PRO A 154 3.10 17.06 -3.08
CA PRO A 154 3.91 17.41 -1.93
C PRO A 154 3.51 16.38 -0.89
N HIS A 155 4.38 15.40 -0.63
CA HIS A 155 4.28 14.69 0.62
C HIS A 155 4.12 15.79 1.67
N LYS A 156 3.24 15.60 2.65
CA LYS A 156 3.51 16.23 3.94
C LYS A 156 4.83 15.64 4.40
N VAL A 157 5.91 16.20 3.89
CA VAL A 157 7.15 16.35 4.60
C VAL A 157 6.68 17.06 5.85
N HIS A 158 6.63 16.33 6.96
CA HIS A 158 6.68 16.99 8.26
C HIS A 158 7.78 18.04 8.15
N PRO A 159 7.46 19.31 8.45
CA PRO A 159 8.07 20.47 7.81
C PRO A 159 9.57 20.30 7.73
N LYS A 160 10.07 20.22 6.49
CA LYS A 160 11.48 20.46 6.20
C LYS A 160 11.68 21.90 6.65
N ALA A 161 12.19 22.07 7.86
CA ALA A 161 12.52 23.38 8.37
C ALA A 161 13.53 23.98 7.40
N GLU A 162 13.07 24.98 6.66
CA GLU A 162 13.94 25.94 6.01
C GLU A 162 14.92 26.43 7.07
N VAL A 163 16.19 26.41 6.69
CA VAL A 163 17.24 27.14 7.39
C VAL A 163 16.84 28.61 7.34
N SER A 164 16.25 29.11 8.41
CA SER A 164 16.13 30.53 8.69
C SER A 164 16.17 30.73 10.21
N LYS A 165 17.37 31.16 10.62
CA LYS A 165 17.75 31.92 11.83
C LYS A 165 16.96 31.65 13.12
N ALA A 166 17.65 30.94 14.02
CA ALA A 166 17.73 31.16 15.46
C ALA A 166 16.44 31.59 16.19
N SER A 167 15.82 30.63 16.89
CA SER A 167 15.36 30.84 18.27
C SER A 167 15.07 29.50 18.96
N GLU A 168 15.13 29.50 20.28
CA GLU A 168 15.54 28.40 21.15
C GLU A 168 14.41 27.42 21.56
N ARG A 169 14.68 26.09 21.44
CA ARG A 169 14.11 24.93 22.21
C ARG A 169 12.59 24.60 22.06
N PRO A 170 12.10 23.36 22.36
CA PRO A 170 12.67 22.27 23.18
C PRO A 170 12.86 20.90 22.45
N MET A 171 14.00 20.26 22.70
CA MET A 171 14.58 19.14 21.91
C MET A 171 14.08 17.71 22.24
N SER A 172 13.07 17.50 23.10
CA SER A 172 12.76 16.14 23.59
C SER A 172 11.74 15.36 22.74
N ALA A 173 10.80 16.05 22.09
CA ALA A 173 9.79 15.41 21.23
C ALA A 173 10.36 14.91 19.91
N SER A 174 11.32 15.64 19.32
CA SER A 174 11.90 15.34 18.01
C SER A 174 12.70 14.04 17.96
N ARG A 175 13.38 13.67 19.06
CA ARG A 175 14.21 12.46 19.11
C ARG A 175 13.40 11.17 19.10
N LYS A 176 12.22 11.17 19.76
CA LYS A 176 11.33 10.00 19.79
C LYS A 176 10.73 9.75 18.42
N THR A 177 10.27 10.80 17.75
CA THR A 177 9.75 10.72 16.39
C THR A 177 10.83 10.27 15.41
N ALA A 178 12.06 10.81 15.51
CA ALA A 178 13.18 10.37 14.68
C ALA A 178 13.53 8.89 14.91
N ALA A 179 13.53 8.42 16.17
CA ALA A 179 13.78 7.01 16.47
C ALA A 179 12.72 6.09 15.85
N VAL A 180 11.44 6.48 15.86
CA VAL A 180 10.36 5.71 15.22
C VAL A 180 10.56 5.64 13.71
N SER A 181 10.83 6.77 13.06
CA SER A 181 11.07 6.78 11.60
C SER A 181 12.30 5.96 11.19
N ILE A 182 13.35 5.92 12.02
CA ILE A 182 14.51 5.05 11.78
C ILE A 182 14.13 3.58 11.91
N MET A 183 13.33 3.20 12.91
CA MET A 183 12.87 1.81 13.08
C MET A 183 11.97 1.37 11.93
N GLU A 184 11.08 2.23 11.44
CA GLU A 184 10.23 1.97 10.27
C GLU A 184 11.07 1.79 9.00
N GLY A 185 12.07 2.65 8.78
CA GLY A 185 12.99 2.51 7.64
C GLY A 185 13.85 1.24 7.70
N LEU A 186 14.34 0.87 8.89
CA LEU A 186 15.09 -0.38 9.07
C LEU A 186 14.22 -1.62 8.81
N LEU A 187 12.94 -1.59 9.18
CA LEU A 187 12.02 -2.68 8.90
C LEU A 187 11.81 -2.87 7.40
N ALA A 188 11.56 -1.78 6.65
CA ALA A 188 11.39 -1.85 5.20
C ALA A 188 12.62 -2.47 4.51
N LEU A 189 13.83 -2.05 4.91
CA LEU A 189 15.08 -2.59 4.36
C LEU A 189 15.27 -4.08 4.67
N LEU A 190 14.83 -4.55 5.84
CA LEU A 190 14.90 -5.96 6.24
C LEU A 190 13.86 -6.84 5.53
N GLU A 191 12.67 -6.30 5.23
CA GLU A 191 11.59 -7.02 4.55
C GLU A 191 11.83 -7.18 3.04
N GLU A 192 12.60 -6.28 2.42
CA GLU A 192 12.97 -6.33 0.99
C GLU A 192 14.02 -7.41 0.66
N GLY A 193 14.45 -8.23 1.63
CA GLY A 193 15.44 -9.28 1.40
C GLY A 193 16.84 -8.73 1.11
N SER A 194 17.12 -7.49 1.49
CA SER A 194 18.41 -6.81 1.23
C SER A 194 19.62 -7.52 1.82
N PHE A 195 19.40 -8.46 2.75
CA PHE A 195 20.43 -9.27 3.40
C PHE A 195 20.51 -10.71 2.88
N ASP A 196 19.68 -11.11 1.91
CA ASP A 196 19.63 -12.49 1.42
C ASP A 196 20.82 -12.85 0.52
N ASN A 197 21.55 -11.84 0.00
CA ASN A 197 22.68 -12.00 -0.91
C ASN A 197 23.98 -11.35 -0.38
N LEU A 198 24.21 -11.32 0.94
CA LEU A 198 25.45 -10.75 1.50
C LEU A 198 26.67 -11.55 1.07
N SER A 199 27.72 -10.86 0.63
CA SER A 199 29.01 -11.48 0.36
C SER A 199 29.72 -11.87 1.68
N ASP A 200 30.69 -12.78 1.60
CA ASP A 200 31.51 -13.16 2.76
C ASP A 200 32.26 -11.97 3.39
N SER A 201 32.63 -10.97 2.58
CA SER A 201 33.21 -9.70 3.08
C SER A 201 32.20 -8.85 3.84
N ASP A 202 30.93 -8.81 3.41
CA ASP A 202 29.88 -8.05 4.11
C ASP A 202 29.51 -8.72 5.43
N LEU A 203 29.50 -10.05 5.46
CA LEU A 203 29.33 -10.85 6.68
C LEU A 203 30.46 -10.62 7.69
N ALA A 204 31.70 -10.45 7.23
CA ALA A 204 32.84 -10.12 8.11
C ALA A 204 32.72 -8.72 8.72
N ASN A 205 32.29 -7.73 7.94
CA ASN A 205 32.02 -6.37 8.42
C ASN A 205 30.83 -6.32 9.38
N LEU A 206 29.79 -7.11 9.13
CA LEU A 206 28.64 -7.24 10.02
C LEU A 206 29.02 -7.88 11.36
N LYS A 207 29.93 -8.87 11.36
CA LYS A 207 30.49 -9.44 12.60
C LYS A 207 31.19 -8.41 13.48
N GLN A 208 31.88 -7.43 12.88
CA GLN A 208 32.50 -6.32 13.62
C GLN A 208 31.45 -5.43 14.31
N SER A 209 30.24 -5.36 13.76
CA SER A 209 29.11 -4.60 14.30
C SER A 209 28.10 -5.47 15.09
N ALA A 210 28.39 -6.76 15.29
CA ALA A 210 27.44 -7.71 15.85
C ALA A 210 26.95 -7.34 17.26
N ASN A 211 27.82 -6.76 18.10
CA ASN A 211 27.44 -6.30 19.44
C ASN A 211 26.39 -5.18 19.38
N THR A 212 26.56 -4.23 18.46
CA THR A 212 25.61 -3.14 18.25
C THR A 212 24.26 -3.68 17.76
N VAL A 213 24.27 -4.63 16.83
CA VAL A 213 23.04 -5.28 16.32
C VAL A 213 22.31 -6.06 17.42
N LEU A 214 23.03 -6.83 18.24
CA LEU A 214 22.44 -7.57 19.37
C LEU A 214 21.84 -6.64 20.42
N ARG A 215 22.53 -5.53 20.75
CA ARG A 215 22.01 -4.52 21.69
C ARG A 215 20.76 -3.83 21.14
N LEU A 216 20.76 -3.51 19.85
CA LEU A 216 19.58 -2.93 19.19
C LEU A 216 18.40 -3.90 19.27
N SER A 217 18.60 -5.17 18.94
CA SER A 217 17.59 -6.22 19.04
C SER A 217 17.00 -6.31 20.46
N ALA A 218 17.85 -6.37 21.50
CA ALA A 218 17.40 -6.40 22.89
C ALA A 218 16.56 -5.18 23.27
N HIS A 219 16.93 -3.98 22.81
CA HIS A 219 16.16 -2.76 23.06
C HIS A 219 14.79 -2.77 22.33
N LEU A 220 14.73 -3.29 21.11
CA LEU A 220 13.49 -3.44 20.35
C LEU A 220 12.56 -4.47 20.99
N SER A 221 13.09 -5.61 21.45
CA SER A 221 12.30 -6.62 22.19
C SER A 221 11.72 -6.06 23.48
N ALA A 222 12.51 -5.28 24.23
CA ALA A 222 12.03 -4.62 25.45
C ALA A 222 10.93 -3.57 25.15
N LEU A 223 11.04 -2.85 24.04
CA LEU A 223 10.04 -1.87 23.60
C LEU A 223 8.75 -2.55 23.15
N SER A 224 8.85 -3.65 22.40
CA SER A 224 7.72 -4.49 21.98
C SER A 224 6.96 -5.05 23.19
N SER A 225 7.69 -5.60 24.18
CA SER A 225 7.09 -6.10 25.42
C SER A 225 6.31 -5.01 26.16
N ARG A 226 6.85 -3.78 26.26
CA ARG A 226 6.16 -2.64 26.88
C ARG A 226 4.91 -2.23 26.11
N PHE A 227 4.95 -2.30 24.78
CA PHE A 227 3.79 -1.99 23.94
C PHE A 227 2.65 -3.00 24.16
N ILE A 228 2.95 -4.29 24.15
CA ILE A 228 1.99 -5.38 24.42
C ILE A 228 1.36 -5.23 25.82
N MET A 229 2.17 -4.92 26.84
CA MET A 229 1.65 -4.69 28.20
C MET A 229 0.75 -3.45 28.29
N SER A 230 0.99 -2.42 27.47
CA SER A 230 0.16 -1.21 27.45
C SER A 230 -1.19 -1.42 26.75
N GLU A 231 -1.22 -2.24 25.71
CA GLU A 231 -2.43 -2.66 24.99
C GLU A 231 -3.34 -3.51 25.89
N GLN A 232 -2.77 -4.47 26.63
CA GLN A 232 -3.51 -5.31 27.58
C GLN A 232 -4.16 -4.50 28.70
N ARG A 233 -3.51 -3.43 29.17
CA ARG A 233 -4.07 -2.53 30.19
C ARG A 233 -5.24 -1.69 29.66
N LYS A 234 -5.22 -1.26 28.38
CA LYS A 234 -6.35 -0.55 27.76
C LYS A 234 -7.56 -1.45 27.54
N GLY A 235 -7.35 -2.73 27.22
CA GLY A 235 -8.42 -3.73 27.09
C GLY A 235 -9.13 -4.05 28.41
N ALA A 236 -8.41 -4.01 29.54
CA ALA A 236 -8.99 -4.27 30.87
C ALA A 236 -9.94 -3.15 31.33
N VAL A 237 -9.57 -1.88 31.11
CA VAL A 237 -10.39 -0.71 31.50
C VAL A 237 -11.71 -0.66 30.73
N SER A 238 -11.72 -1.04 29.45
CA SER A 238 -12.95 -1.06 28.62
C SER A 238 -13.97 -2.12 29.05
N ASN A 239 -13.55 -3.16 29.81
CA ASN A 239 -14.45 -4.19 30.32
C ASN A 239 -15.05 -3.84 31.69
N GLU A 240 -14.44 -2.97 32.48
CA GLU A 240 -15.01 -2.47 33.74
C GLU A 240 -16.11 -1.44 33.50
N ASP A 241 -15.95 -0.53 32.53
CA ASP A 241 -16.96 0.47 32.17
C ASP A 241 -18.27 -0.15 31.65
N LYS A 242 -18.21 -1.35 31.06
CA LYS A 242 -19.40 -2.09 30.60
C LYS A 242 -20.17 -2.77 31.73
N ARG A 243 -19.57 -3.00 32.91
CA ARG A 243 -20.28 -3.59 34.06
C ARG A 243 -21.05 -2.55 34.86
N TYR A 244 -20.61 -1.29 34.90
CA TYR A 244 -21.33 -0.22 35.60
C TYR A 244 -22.53 0.33 34.84
N ALA A 245 -22.61 0.17 33.50
CA ALA A 245 -23.74 0.62 32.70
C ALA A 245 -24.94 -0.36 32.67
N ARG A 246 -24.89 -1.46 33.43
CA ARG A 246 -25.94 -2.49 33.51
C ARG A 246 -26.46 -2.74 34.94
N SER A 247 -26.09 -1.89 35.90
CA SER A 247 -26.59 -1.92 37.28
C SER A 247 -27.60 -0.80 37.50
#